data_AF-A0A6V7JEC9-F1
#
_entry.id   AF-A0A6V7JEC9-F1
#
_cell.length_a   1.000
_cell.length_b   1.000
_cell.length_c   1.000
_cell.angle_alpha   90.00
_cell.angle_beta   90.00
_cell.angle_gamma   90.00
#
_symmetry.space_group_name_H-M   'P 1'
#
loop_
_entity.id
_entity.type
_entity.pdbx_description
1 polymer ?
#
loop_
_entity_poly.entity_id
_entity_poly.type
_entity_poly.pdbx_seq_one_letter_code
_entity_poly.pdbx_strand_id
1 'polypeptide(L)' 'VKLINDPFIPTDYMVYLLKYDSTHGSYPDKIECEKDAIVVG' A
#
# COMPACT_ATOMS: atom_id res chain seq x y z
N VAL A 1 5.67 -2.63 -9.69
CA VAL A 1 6.88 -2.44 -8.84
C VAL A 1 7.16 -3.77 -8.15
N LYS A 2 8.43 -4.16 -7.94
CA LYS A 2 8.78 -5.47 -7.33
C LYS A 2 9.22 -5.39 -5.87
N LEU A 3 9.81 -4.28 -5.44
CA LEU A 3 10.33 -4.05 -4.09
C LEU A 3 10.14 -2.58 -3.73
N ILE A 4 9.77 -2.30 -2.49
CA ILE A 4 9.63 -0.96 -1.91
C ILE A 4 10.31 -1.00 -0.54
N ASN A 5 11.05 0.04 -0.16
CA ASN A 5 11.72 0.12 1.13
C ASN A 5 11.42 1.47 1.79
N ASP A 6 10.81 1.41 2.97
CA ASP A 6 10.68 2.54 3.88
C ASP A 6 11.05 2.06 5.31
N PRO A 7 12.12 2.60 5.92
CA PRO A 7 12.57 2.16 7.24
C PRO A 7 11.70 2.69 8.39
N PHE A 8 10.76 3.61 8.13
CA PHE A 8 9.96 4.27 9.16
C PHE A 8 8.48 3.91 9.10
N ILE A 9 8.05 3.29 8.00
CA ILE A 9 6.64 2.98 7.76
C ILE A 9 6.44 1.46 7.67
N PRO A 10 5.58 0.87 8.52
CA PRO A 10 5.25 -0.54 8.43
C PRO A 10 4.33 -0.83 7.24
N THR A 11 4.35 -2.07 6.74
CA THR A 11 3.68 -2.48 5.50
C THR A 11 2.16 -2.25 5.52
N ASP A 12 1.52 -2.40 6.68
CA ASP A 12 0.09 -2.11 6.88
C ASP A 12 -0.24 -0.63 6.68
N TYR A 13 0.62 0.26 7.16
CA TYR A 13 0.48 1.69 6.95
C TYR A 13 0.75 2.08 5.50
N MET A 14 1.67 1.40 4.81
CA MET A 14 1.89 1.59 3.38
C MET A 14 0.64 1.24 2.56
N VAL A 15 -0.09 0.18 2.94
CA VAL A 15 -1.38 -0.16 2.32
C VAL A 15 -2.42 0.93 2.53
N TYR A 16 -2.48 1.51 3.74
CA TYR A 16 -3.37 2.63 4.01
C TYR A 16 -3.05 3.84 3.12
N LEU A 17 -1.76 4.22 3.04
CA LEU A 17 -1.31 5.33 2.19
C LEU A 17 -1.62 5.09 0.71
N LEU A 18 -1.47 3.85 0.24
CA LEU A 18 -1.76 3.49 -1.14
C LEU A 18 -3.26 3.52 -1.43
N LYS A 19 -4.09 3.17 -0.44
CA LYS A 19 -5.55 3.13 -0.59
C LYS A 19 -6.20 4.50 -0.56
N TYR A 20 -5.62 5.47 0.15
CA TYR A 20 -6.20 6.80 0.37
C TYR A 20 -5.22 7.90 -0.04
N ASP A 21 -5.33 8.36 -1.29
CA ASP A 21 -4.61 9.52 -1.79
C ASP A 21 -5.52 10.76 -1.80
N SER A 22 -5.11 11.83 -1.13
CA SER A 22 -5.90 13.06 -1.01
C SER A 22 -6.02 13.87 -2.31
N THR A 23 -5.12 13.65 -3.26
CA THR A 23 -5.04 14.39 -4.53
C THR A 23 -5.68 13.62 -5.67
N HIS A 24 -5.49 12.30 -5.69
CA HIS A 24 -5.93 11.41 -6.76
C HIS A 24 -7.13 10.52 -6.37
N GLY A 25 -7.53 10.52 -5.10
CA GLY A 25 -8.64 9.71 -4.60
C GLY A 25 -8.21 8.31 -4.18
N SER A 26 -9.18 7.41 -4.00
CA SER A 26 -8.89 6.04 -3.60
C SER A 26 -8.40 5.19 -4.78
N TYR A 27 -7.45 4.30 -4.51
CA TYR A 27 -6.99 3.33 -5.50
C TYR A 27 -8.14 2.41 -5.93
N PRO A 28 -8.32 2.14 -7.25
CA PRO A 28 -9.50 1.46 -7.77
C PRO A 28 -9.55 -0.03 -7.42
N ASP A 29 -8.40 -0.69 -7.27
CA ASP A 29 -8.35 -2.14 -7.05
C ASP A 29 -8.21 -2.51 -5.57
N LYS A 30 -8.46 -3.80 -5.29
CA LYS A 30 -8.34 -4.35 -3.95
C LYS A 30 -6.87 -4.41 -3.55
N ILE A 31 -6.51 -3.69 -2.48
CA ILE A 31 -5.19 -3.75 -1.87
C ILE A 31 -5.29 -4.51 -0.55
N GLU A 32 -4.44 -5.51 -0.37
CA GLU A 32 -4.33 -6.32 0.84
C GLU A 32 -2.88 -6.39 1.34
N CYS A 33 -2.72 -6.60 2.64
CA CYS A 33 -1.43 -6.85 3.28
C CYS A 33 -1.34 -8.33 3.64
N GLU A 34 -0.35 -9.05 3.09
CA GLU A 34 -0.09 -10.45 3.42
C GLU A 34 1.38 -10.65 3.82
N LYS A 35 1.64 -11.04 5.08
CA LYS A 35 2.95 -11.47 5.59
C LYS A 35 4.12 -10.56 5.13
N ASP A 36 3.96 -9.25 5.31
CA ASP A 36 4.91 -8.19 4.91
C ASP A 36 5.01 -7.88 3.41
N ALA A 37 4.10 -8.40 2.59
CA ALA A 37 3.94 -8.03 1.20
C ALA A 37 2.61 -7.29 0.95
N ILE A 38 2.66 -6.30 0.05
CA ILE A 38 1.47 -5.61 -0.46
C ILE A 38 0.99 -6.36 -1.70
N VAL A 39 -0.24 -6.85 -1.67
CA VAL A 39 -0.90 -7.52 -2.80
C VAL A 39 -1.89 -6.54 -3.41
N VAL A 40 -1.74 -6.29 -4.71
CA VAL A 40 -2.66 -5.48 -5.50
C VAL A 40 -3.33 -6.42 -6.51
N GLY A 41 -4.67 -6.47 -6.46
CA GLY A 41 -5.50 -7.31 -7.34
C GLY A 41 -5.70 -6.74 -8.73
#